data_AF-A0A2V6F688-F1
#
_entry.id   AF-A0A2V6F688-F1
#
_cell.length_a   1.000
_cell.length_b   1.000
_cell.length_c   1.000
_cell.angle_alpha   90.00
_cell.angle_beta   90.00
_cell.angle_gamma   90.00
#
_symmetry.space_group_name_H-M   'P 1'
#
loop_
_entity.id
_entity.type
_entity.pdbx_description
1 polymer ?
#
loop_
_entity_poly.entity_id
_entity_poly.type
_entity_poly.pdbx_seq_one_letter_code
_entity_poly.pdbx_strand_id
1 'polypeptide(L)'
;MIEDNVFYYLRHAMICQNGANGNVFGYSYSHRLFDMYYRDTDFLLLDMEFHGGHPYMNLVEGNVLAHMGGDDYWGSSRHNTFFRNIVERYSTGVNKKIVFNVNAVQIDRLIYYYNVVGNVLCRPGDTGWVWKLGVDSNDDQSVAVKYQKVLDTLLRHGNFDYPSGTTQWDSTIANQNLPPSLYLKQKPAFFGTLAWPAFGPGADLYHALVSDLPAKLRYWNQLNTDEPASSR
;
A
#
# COMPACT_ATOMS: atom_id res chain seq x y z
N MET A 1 6.30 16.18 3.96
CA MET A 1 5.32 15.41 4.75
C MET A 1 3.96 15.61 4.11
N ILE A 2 3.26 14.52 3.79
CA ILE A 2 1.89 14.51 3.30
C ILE A 2 1.14 13.58 4.24
N GLU A 3 0.17 14.10 5.01
CA GLU A 3 -0.56 13.28 5.98
C GLU A 3 -2.05 13.58 6.07
N ASP A 4 -2.82 12.56 6.45
CA ASP A 4 -4.26 12.67 6.69
C ASP A 4 -5.05 13.20 5.47
N ASN A 5 -4.72 12.71 4.27
CA ASN A 5 -5.39 13.10 3.02
C ASN A 5 -6.32 12.00 2.50
N VAL A 6 -7.33 12.40 1.73
CA VAL A 6 -8.16 11.51 0.92
C VAL A 6 -7.79 11.73 -0.55
N PHE A 7 -7.29 10.68 -1.19
CA PHE A 7 -7.02 10.62 -2.62
C PHE A 7 -8.14 9.84 -3.28
N TYR A 8 -8.94 10.51 -4.10
CA TYR A 8 -10.11 9.92 -4.72
C TYR A 8 -10.10 10.14 -6.23
N TYR A 9 -10.34 9.06 -6.98
CA TYR A 9 -10.52 9.13 -8.43
C TYR A 9 -9.33 9.76 -9.15
N LEU A 10 -8.14 9.18 -8.89
CA LEU A 10 -6.87 9.54 -9.49
C LEU A 10 -6.24 8.33 -10.21
N ARG A 11 -5.28 8.59 -11.10
CA ARG A 11 -4.50 7.52 -11.75
C ARG A 11 -3.49 6.88 -10.79
N HIS A 12 -2.68 7.73 -10.16
CA HIS A 12 -1.84 7.40 -9.00
C HIS A 12 -2.23 8.36 -7.87
N ALA A 13 -2.41 7.86 -6.65
CA ALA A 13 -2.74 8.71 -5.51
C ALA A 13 -1.53 9.50 -5.01
N MET A 14 -0.37 8.84 -4.96
CA MET A 14 0.88 9.37 -4.46
C MET A 14 2.01 8.83 -5.33
N ILE A 15 2.82 9.73 -5.89
CA ILE A 15 3.96 9.37 -6.73
C ILE A 15 5.19 10.18 -6.32
N CYS A 16 6.32 9.49 -6.20
CA CYS A 16 7.63 10.11 -6.03
C CYS A 16 8.46 9.88 -7.29
N GLN A 17 9.02 10.95 -7.84
CA GLN A 17 9.86 10.91 -9.04
C GLN A 17 11.02 11.92 -8.94
N ASN A 18 12.06 11.75 -9.76
CA ASN A 18 13.13 12.74 -10.02
C ASN A 18 13.84 13.23 -8.75
N GLY A 19 14.31 12.31 -7.92
CA GLY A 19 15.04 12.63 -6.69
C GLY A 19 14.15 13.18 -5.58
N ALA A 20 12.85 12.87 -5.57
CA ALA A 20 12.01 13.06 -4.40
C ALA A 20 12.47 12.12 -3.27
N ASN A 21 13.15 12.68 -2.26
CA ASN A 21 13.83 11.91 -1.22
C ASN A 21 13.51 12.43 0.19
N GLY A 22 13.55 11.54 1.18
CA GLY A 22 13.32 11.92 2.58
C GLY A 22 11.89 12.35 2.89
N ASN A 23 10.93 12.02 2.01
CA ASN A 23 9.53 12.36 2.21
C ASN A 23 8.83 11.31 3.08
N VAL A 24 7.75 11.76 3.72
CA VAL A 24 6.83 10.90 4.46
C VAL A 24 5.44 11.08 3.88
N PHE A 25 4.82 9.96 3.53
CA PHE A 25 3.42 9.81 3.14
C PHE A 25 2.72 9.02 4.24
N GLY A 26 1.99 9.73 5.11
CA GLY A 26 1.44 9.20 6.34
C GLY A 26 -0.09 9.16 6.33
N TYR A 27 -0.69 8.14 6.91
CA TYR A 27 -2.08 8.18 7.40
C TYR A 27 -3.13 8.69 6.41
N SER A 28 -2.93 8.45 5.12
CA SER A 28 -3.82 8.88 4.03
C SER A 28 -4.62 7.71 3.47
N TYR A 29 -5.77 8.00 2.88
CA TYR A 29 -6.65 7.02 2.26
C TYR A 29 -6.70 7.24 0.75
N SER A 30 -6.47 6.17 -0.02
CA SER A 30 -6.58 6.16 -1.47
C SER A 30 -7.73 5.25 -1.90
N HIS A 31 -8.60 5.73 -2.79
CA HIS A 31 -9.75 4.97 -3.26
C HIS A 31 -10.15 5.31 -4.70
N ARG A 32 -10.70 4.29 -5.38
CA ARG A 32 -11.27 4.37 -6.75
C ARG A 32 -10.27 4.90 -7.78
N LEU A 33 -9.22 4.14 -8.05
CA LEU A 33 -8.18 4.50 -9.03
C LEU A 33 -8.53 4.01 -10.44
N PHE A 34 -7.93 4.63 -11.45
CA PHE A 34 -8.02 4.23 -12.86
C PHE A 34 -6.64 4.17 -13.52
N ASP A 35 -6.49 3.41 -14.59
CA ASP A 35 -5.20 3.29 -15.30
C ASP A 35 -5.07 4.33 -16.43
N MET A 36 -4.33 4.07 -17.51
CA MET A 36 -4.28 5.02 -18.64
C MET A 36 -5.60 5.10 -19.43
N TYR A 37 -6.49 4.12 -19.30
CA TYR A 37 -7.75 4.04 -20.04
C TYR A 37 -8.92 4.63 -19.25
N TYR A 38 -8.77 5.88 -18.79
CA TYR A 38 -9.86 6.60 -18.13
C TYR A 38 -11.12 6.61 -19.01
N ARG A 39 -12.31 6.30 -18.49
CA ARG A 39 -12.70 6.00 -17.09
C ARG A 39 -12.89 4.51 -16.79
N ASP A 40 -12.38 3.66 -17.66
CA ASP A 40 -12.75 2.24 -17.73
C ASP A 40 -11.51 1.35 -17.55
N THR A 41 -11.14 1.10 -16.29
CA THR A 41 -9.97 0.29 -15.93
C THR A 41 -10.34 -1.18 -15.68
N ASP A 42 -9.56 -2.10 -16.24
CA ASP A 42 -9.50 -3.52 -15.87
C ASP A 42 -8.17 -3.90 -15.21
N PHE A 43 -7.32 -2.92 -14.94
CA PHE A 43 -5.96 -3.08 -14.44
C PHE A 43 -5.79 -2.38 -13.09
N LEU A 44 -5.27 -3.09 -12.08
CA LEU A 44 -4.94 -2.49 -10.80
C LEU A 44 -3.57 -1.80 -10.90
N LEU A 45 -3.61 -0.47 -11.01
CA LEU A 45 -2.42 0.36 -11.05
C LEU A 45 -1.95 0.70 -9.63
N LEU A 46 -0.64 0.92 -9.50
CA LEU A 46 0.02 1.37 -8.27
C LEU A 46 -0.53 2.73 -7.83
N ASP A 47 -1.09 2.82 -6.63
CA ASP A 47 -1.59 4.08 -6.09
C ASP A 47 -0.53 4.85 -5.30
N MET A 48 0.33 4.14 -4.59
CA MET A 48 1.59 4.65 -4.05
C MET A 48 2.75 4.07 -4.84
N GLU A 49 3.39 4.92 -5.64
CA GLU A 49 4.44 4.50 -6.57
C GLU A 49 5.73 5.31 -6.39
N PHE A 50 6.85 4.59 -6.35
CA PHE A 50 8.16 5.16 -6.58
C PHE A 50 8.54 4.94 -8.04
N HIS A 51 8.66 6.04 -8.78
CA HIS A 51 8.76 6.04 -10.24
C HIS A 51 9.99 6.83 -10.70
N GLY A 52 10.55 6.48 -11.86
CA GLY A 52 11.55 7.30 -12.56
C GLY A 52 12.86 7.55 -11.78
N GLY A 53 13.37 8.79 -11.88
CA GLY A 53 14.76 9.16 -11.56
C GLY A 53 15.14 9.14 -10.07
N HIS A 54 15.35 7.95 -9.50
CA HIS A 54 15.96 7.73 -8.18
C HIS A 54 15.28 8.33 -6.94
N PRO A 55 13.96 8.12 -6.74
CA PRO A 55 13.37 8.27 -5.41
C PRO A 55 14.07 7.37 -4.38
N TYR A 56 14.54 7.96 -3.28
CA TYR A 56 15.24 7.24 -2.23
C TYR A 56 14.88 7.71 -0.81
N MET A 57 14.96 6.78 0.15
CA MET A 57 14.77 7.05 1.58
C MET A 57 13.45 7.77 1.91
N ASN A 58 12.37 7.43 1.19
CA ASN A 58 11.03 7.87 1.53
C ASN A 58 10.32 6.84 2.41
N LEU A 59 9.42 7.32 3.25
CA LEU A 59 8.59 6.52 4.15
C LEU A 59 7.12 6.63 3.74
N VAL A 60 6.46 5.48 3.59
CA VAL A 60 5.02 5.35 3.39
C VAL A 60 4.47 4.61 4.60
N GLU A 61 3.75 5.32 5.46
CA GLU A 61 3.34 4.80 6.76
C GLU A 61 1.83 4.96 7.05
N GLY A 62 1.20 3.90 7.54
CA GLY A 62 -0.14 4.00 8.13
C GLY A 62 -1.26 4.33 7.15
N ASN A 63 -1.02 4.19 5.84
CA ASN A 63 -2.01 4.50 4.80
C ASN A 63 -2.94 3.32 4.56
N VAL A 64 -4.10 3.60 3.96
CA VAL A 64 -4.96 2.59 3.32
C VAL A 64 -4.89 2.81 1.81
N LEU A 65 -4.34 1.82 1.12
CA LEU A 65 -3.94 1.87 -0.28
C LEU A 65 -4.63 0.78 -1.08
N ALA A 66 -4.78 0.97 -2.39
CA ALA A 66 -5.20 -0.08 -3.29
C ALA A 66 -4.02 -0.97 -3.71
N HIS A 67 -2.84 -0.39 -3.99
CA HIS A 67 -1.69 -1.13 -4.54
C HIS A 67 -0.38 -0.33 -4.39
N MET A 68 0.65 -0.88 -3.78
CA MET A 68 1.88 -0.13 -3.49
C MET A 68 3.13 -0.74 -4.11
N GLY A 69 4.13 0.10 -4.39
CA GLY A 69 5.33 -0.41 -5.04
C GLY A 69 6.30 0.59 -5.64
N GLY A 70 7.13 0.09 -6.54
CA GLY A 70 8.00 0.90 -7.38
C GLY A 70 8.31 0.18 -8.68
N ASP A 71 8.42 0.96 -9.74
CA ASP A 71 8.66 0.49 -11.09
C ASP A 71 10.05 0.91 -11.60
N ASP A 72 10.46 0.35 -12.73
CA ASP A 72 11.70 0.72 -13.41
C ASP A 72 11.47 1.55 -14.68
N TYR A 73 10.28 2.13 -14.81
CA TYR A 73 9.96 3.05 -15.89
C TYR A 73 10.70 4.38 -15.66
N TRP A 74 11.44 4.81 -16.68
CA TRP A 74 12.21 6.07 -16.67
C TRP A 74 13.31 6.15 -15.58
N GLY A 75 13.64 5.05 -14.92
CA GLY A 75 14.67 5.04 -13.89
C GLY A 75 14.55 3.88 -12.91
N SER A 76 15.07 4.07 -11.71
CA SER A 76 14.99 3.08 -10.63
C SER A 76 15.00 3.81 -9.30
N SER A 77 14.42 3.22 -8.27
CA SER A 77 14.35 3.74 -6.90
C SER A 77 14.96 2.74 -5.91
N ARG A 78 15.37 3.22 -4.72
CA ARG A 78 16.03 2.36 -3.70
C ARG A 78 15.76 2.83 -2.27
N HIS A 79 15.92 1.94 -1.29
CA HIS A 79 15.88 2.29 0.14
C HIS A 79 14.59 2.98 0.61
N ASN A 80 13.46 2.76 -0.08
CA ASN A 80 12.17 3.25 0.38
C ASN A 80 11.52 2.24 1.34
N THR A 81 10.72 2.75 2.27
CA THR A 81 10.12 1.94 3.34
C THR A 81 8.60 2.06 3.32
N PHE A 82 7.92 0.91 3.28
CA PHE A 82 6.48 0.76 3.49
C PHE A 82 6.24 0.16 4.87
N PHE A 83 5.65 0.94 5.78
CA PHE A 83 5.46 0.56 7.18
C PHE A 83 3.99 0.64 7.62
N ARG A 84 3.43 -0.44 8.18
CA ARG A 84 2.07 -0.45 8.78
C ARG A 84 0.94 0.09 7.88
N ASN A 85 1.00 -0.14 6.57
CA ASN A 85 -0.09 0.20 5.65
C ASN A 85 -1.10 -0.95 5.52
N ILE A 86 -2.34 -0.64 5.17
CA ILE A 86 -3.27 -1.60 4.55
C ILE A 86 -3.15 -1.47 3.04
N VAL A 87 -3.09 -2.61 2.35
CA VAL A 87 -3.19 -2.65 0.88
C VAL A 87 -4.34 -3.55 0.46
N GLU A 88 -5.44 -2.94 0.02
CA GLU A 88 -6.73 -3.60 -0.22
C GLU A 88 -6.78 -4.42 -1.51
N ARG A 89 -5.81 -4.22 -2.43
CA ARG A 89 -5.77 -4.89 -3.73
C ARG A 89 -7.07 -4.69 -4.53
N TYR A 90 -7.63 -3.48 -4.46
CA TYR A 90 -8.98 -3.21 -4.94
C TYR A 90 -9.16 -1.80 -5.49
N SER A 91 -9.79 -1.74 -6.65
CA SER A 91 -10.40 -0.55 -7.22
C SER A 91 -11.53 -0.97 -8.17
N THR A 92 -12.26 -0.01 -8.75
CA THR A 92 -13.36 -0.23 -9.69
C THR A 92 -13.26 0.69 -10.89
N GLY A 93 -13.35 0.11 -12.10
CA GLY A 93 -13.67 0.84 -13.33
C GLY A 93 -15.15 1.19 -13.41
N VAL A 94 -15.54 2.03 -14.37
CA VAL A 94 -16.95 2.40 -14.56
C VAL A 94 -17.75 1.27 -15.21
N ASN A 95 -17.22 0.61 -16.24
CA ASN A 95 -17.90 -0.50 -16.94
C ASN A 95 -17.11 -1.82 -16.86
N LYS A 96 -15.82 -1.76 -16.58
CA LYS A 96 -14.91 -2.90 -16.48
C LYS A 96 -14.65 -3.30 -15.04
N LYS A 97 -14.48 -4.61 -14.86
CA LYS A 97 -13.97 -5.19 -13.62
C LYS A 97 -12.46 -5.26 -13.71
N ILE A 98 -11.79 -4.88 -12.62
CA ILE A 98 -10.35 -5.08 -12.48
C ILE A 98 -10.05 -6.58 -12.33
N VAL A 99 -9.24 -7.09 -13.26
CA VAL A 99 -8.83 -8.50 -13.33
C VAL A 99 -7.33 -8.65 -13.56
N PHE A 100 -6.63 -7.58 -13.96
CA PHE A 100 -5.20 -7.60 -14.22
C PHE A 100 -4.41 -6.92 -13.10
N ASN A 101 -3.18 -7.42 -12.90
CA ASN A 101 -2.23 -6.95 -11.89
C ASN A 101 -2.77 -6.91 -10.45
N VAL A 102 -3.64 -7.86 -10.12
CA VAL A 102 -4.29 -7.97 -8.81
C VAL A 102 -3.30 -8.58 -7.80
N ASN A 103 -2.40 -7.75 -7.26
CA ASN A 103 -1.45 -8.07 -6.19
C ASN A 103 -1.36 -6.88 -5.21
N ALA A 104 -0.84 -7.09 -4.00
CA ALA A 104 -0.75 -6.04 -2.99
C ALA A 104 0.55 -5.23 -3.11
N VAL A 105 1.66 -5.91 -3.43
CA VAL A 105 2.98 -5.28 -3.50
C VAL A 105 3.66 -5.65 -4.80
N GLN A 106 4.02 -4.64 -5.57
CA GLN A 106 4.82 -4.79 -6.78
C GLN A 106 6.16 -4.06 -6.65
N ILE A 107 7.25 -4.75 -6.94
CA ILE A 107 8.59 -4.18 -6.97
C ILE A 107 9.26 -4.71 -8.22
N ASP A 108 9.49 -3.84 -9.20
CA ASP A 108 10.03 -4.26 -10.50
C ASP A 108 11.53 -4.56 -10.43
N ARG A 109 12.09 -5.06 -11.53
CA ARG A 109 13.55 -5.22 -11.65
C ARG A 109 14.26 -3.88 -11.43
N LEU A 110 15.54 -3.91 -11.06
CA LEU A 110 16.36 -2.72 -10.77
C LEU A 110 15.97 -1.91 -9.51
N ILE A 111 14.88 -2.27 -8.84
CA ILE A 111 14.44 -1.70 -7.57
C ILE A 111 14.99 -2.55 -6.43
N TYR A 112 15.78 -1.96 -5.54
CA TYR A 112 16.55 -2.69 -4.53
C TYR A 112 16.48 -2.05 -3.15
N TYR A 113 16.72 -2.87 -2.12
CA TYR A 113 16.84 -2.45 -0.73
C TYR A 113 15.58 -1.77 -0.17
N TYR A 114 14.42 -2.17 -0.66
CA TYR A 114 13.15 -1.74 -0.08
C TYR A 114 12.91 -2.45 1.25
N ASN A 115 12.17 -1.77 2.14
CA ASN A 115 11.67 -2.37 3.37
C ASN A 115 10.14 -2.41 3.30
N VAL A 116 9.55 -3.59 3.45
CA VAL A 116 8.10 -3.77 3.56
C VAL A 116 7.84 -4.45 4.90
N VAL A 117 7.40 -3.68 5.89
CA VAL A 117 7.38 -4.11 7.29
C VAL A 117 6.05 -3.77 7.97
N GLY A 118 5.46 -4.71 8.69
CA GLY A 118 4.27 -4.43 9.51
C GLY A 118 2.96 -4.21 8.76
N ASN A 119 2.90 -4.45 7.45
CA ASN A 119 1.73 -4.13 6.63
C ASN A 119 0.66 -5.22 6.71
N VAL A 120 -0.58 -4.86 6.37
CA VAL A 120 -1.71 -5.77 6.17
C VAL A 120 -2.02 -5.79 4.69
N LEU A 121 -1.96 -6.97 4.08
CA LEU A 121 -2.02 -7.12 2.64
C LEU A 121 -3.27 -7.90 2.23
N CYS A 122 -3.94 -7.42 1.17
CA CYS A 122 -5.20 -7.90 0.64
C CYS A 122 -6.40 -7.69 1.58
N ARG A 123 -7.56 -8.27 1.25
CA ARG A 123 -8.81 -8.22 2.03
C ARG A 123 -9.29 -9.61 2.45
N PRO A 124 -10.19 -9.73 3.45
CA PRO A 124 -10.81 -11.00 3.79
C PRO A 124 -11.41 -11.70 2.56
N GLY A 125 -11.08 -12.98 2.37
CA GLY A 125 -11.55 -13.80 1.25
C GLY A 125 -10.74 -13.67 -0.04
N ASP A 126 -9.76 -12.76 -0.11
CA ASP A 126 -8.84 -12.68 -1.23
C ASP A 126 -7.97 -13.94 -1.34
N THR A 127 -7.75 -14.40 -2.58
CA THR A 127 -6.83 -15.50 -2.93
C THR A 127 -5.81 -15.05 -3.98
N GLY A 128 -4.82 -15.89 -4.30
CA GLY A 128 -3.83 -15.63 -5.34
C GLY A 128 -2.59 -14.90 -4.84
N TRP A 129 -1.92 -14.18 -5.74
CA TRP A 129 -0.62 -13.56 -5.45
C TRP A 129 -0.76 -12.30 -4.59
N VAL A 130 0.09 -12.21 -3.57
CA VAL A 130 0.27 -11.02 -2.73
C VAL A 130 1.41 -10.15 -3.25
N TRP A 131 2.49 -10.80 -3.71
CA TRP A 131 3.75 -10.18 -4.10
C TRP A 131 4.04 -10.38 -5.59
N LYS A 132 4.55 -9.35 -6.24
CA LYS A 132 5.06 -9.38 -7.60
C LYS A 132 6.45 -8.74 -7.63
N LEU A 133 7.50 -9.55 -7.75
CA LEU A 133 8.88 -9.14 -7.47
C LEU A 133 9.81 -9.36 -8.67
N GLY A 134 10.56 -8.31 -8.99
CA GLY A 134 11.54 -8.27 -10.06
C GLY A 134 10.92 -8.44 -11.44
N VAL A 135 9.66 -8.13 -11.67
CA VAL A 135 9.05 -8.30 -13.00
C VAL A 135 9.56 -7.27 -14.03
N ASP A 136 9.45 -7.60 -15.31
CA ASP A 136 9.92 -6.74 -16.43
C ASP A 136 8.90 -5.70 -16.89
N SER A 137 7.64 -5.89 -16.51
CA SER A 137 6.56 -4.97 -16.80
C SER A 137 5.41 -5.19 -15.83
N ASN A 138 4.60 -4.14 -15.68
CA ASN A 138 3.33 -4.18 -14.94
C ASN A 138 2.40 -5.28 -15.46
N ASP A 139 2.55 -5.72 -16.71
CA ASP A 139 1.70 -6.74 -17.35
C ASP A 139 2.19 -8.19 -17.17
N ASP A 140 3.41 -8.42 -16.67
CA ASP A 140 3.97 -9.77 -16.56
C ASP A 140 3.26 -10.57 -15.45
N GLN A 141 2.27 -11.38 -15.80
CA GLN A 141 1.53 -12.25 -14.89
C GLN A 141 2.03 -13.70 -14.94
N SER A 142 3.22 -13.95 -15.50
CA SER A 142 3.73 -15.31 -15.68
C SER A 142 4.33 -15.89 -14.39
N VAL A 143 4.92 -15.04 -13.54
CA VAL A 143 5.59 -15.44 -12.30
C VAL A 143 5.43 -14.38 -11.20
N ALA A 144 5.40 -14.84 -9.95
CA ALA A 144 5.39 -13.95 -8.78
C ALA A 144 6.79 -13.37 -8.48
N VAL A 145 7.87 -14.06 -8.87
CA VAL A 145 9.26 -13.61 -8.72
C VAL A 145 10.02 -13.96 -10.01
N LYS A 146 10.64 -12.97 -10.64
CA LYS A 146 11.42 -13.16 -11.88
C LYS A 146 12.91 -12.93 -11.68
N TYR A 147 13.30 -11.78 -11.15
CA TYR A 147 14.69 -11.44 -10.88
C TYR A 147 15.02 -11.57 -9.39
N GLN A 148 15.72 -12.65 -9.04
CA GLN A 148 16.03 -13.05 -7.65
C GLN A 148 16.69 -11.96 -6.81
N LYS A 149 17.53 -11.10 -7.42
CA LYS A 149 18.19 -9.99 -6.72
C LYS A 149 17.21 -9.01 -6.05
N VAL A 150 16.02 -8.81 -6.62
CA VAL A 150 14.99 -7.97 -5.99
C VAL A 150 14.53 -8.62 -4.69
N LEU A 151 14.26 -9.92 -4.71
CA LEU A 151 13.90 -10.68 -3.52
C LEU A 151 15.04 -10.70 -2.48
N ASP A 152 16.28 -10.93 -2.91
CA ASP A 152 17.45 -11.03 -2.01
C ASP A 152 17.77 -9.71 -1.29
N THR A 153 17.38 -8.58 -1.86
CA THR A 153 17.65 -7.25 -1.28
C THR A 153 16.42 -6.65 -0.58
N LEU A 154 15.25 -7.27 -0.71
CA LEU A 154 14.00 -6.81 -0.10
C LEU A 154 13.89 -7.31 1.33
N LEU A 155 13.71 -6.40 2.28
CA LEU A 155 13.30 -6.78 3.63
C LEU A 155 11.78 -6.97 3.69
N ARG A 156 11.33 -8.17 4.08
CA ARG A 156 9.92 -8.47 4.37
C ARG A 156 9.79 -8.99 5.79
N HIS A 157 9.17 -8.23 6.67
CA HIS A 157 9.11 -8.60 8.09
C HIS A 157 7.81 -8.14 8.75
N GLY A 158 7.11 -9.06 9.42
CA GLY A 158 5.86 -8.75 10.13
C GLY A 158 4.72 -8.31 9.22
N ASN A 159 4.64 -8.81 7.98
CA ASN A 159 3.49 -8.50 7.13
C ASN A 159 2.42 -9.58 7.31
N PHE A 160 1.19 -9.17 7.62
CA PHE A 160 0.03 -10.05 7.56
C PHE A 160 -0.55 -10.02 6.15
N ASP A 161 -0.96 -11.18 5.64
CA ASP A 161 -1.72 -11.25 4.40
C ASP A 161 -2.93 -12.16 4.53
N TYR A 162 -4.06 -11.73 3.96
CA TYR A 162 -5.30 -12.52 4.02
C TYR A 162 -5.24 -13.85 3.28
N PRO A 163 -4.55 -14.00 2.13
CA PRO A 163 -4.42 -15.30 1.47
C PRO A 163 -3.76 -16.38 2.33
N SER A 164 -2.72 -16.04 3.10
CA SER A 164 -2.09 -16.98 4.05
C SER A 164 -2.81 -17.04 5.40
N GLY A 165 -3.55 -15.98 5.76
CA GLY A 165 -4.22 -15.84 7.06
C GLY A 165 -3.26 -15.69 8.23
N THR A 166 -1.98 -15.40 7.99
CA THR A 166 -0.93 -15.38 9.01
C THR A 166 -0.01 -14.18 8.84
N THR A 167 0.70 -13.83 9.92
CA THR A 167 1.78 -12.84 9.86
C THR A 167 3.09 -13.52 9.52
N GLN A 168 3.73 -13.07 8.45
CA GLN A 168 5.02 -13.56 7.98
C GLN A 168 6.15 -12.74 8.60
N TRP A 169 6.99 -13.39 9.40
CA TRP A 169 8.18 -12.81 10.03
C TRP A 169 9.44 -13.32 9.35
N ASP A 170 10.40 -12.43 9.12
CA ASP A 170 11.75 -12.82 8.71
C ASP A 170 12.40 -13.63 9.84
N SER A 171 12.75 -14.89 9.58
CA SER A 171 13.32 -15.80 10.57
C SER A 171 14.72 -15.39 11.04
N THR A 172 15.40 -14.51 10.32
CA THR A 172 16.71 -13.97 10.69
C THR A 172 16.62 -12.78 11.65
N ILE A 173 15.42 -12.22 11.86
CA ILE A 173 15.17 -11.06 12.72
C ILE A 173 14.35 -11.50 13.93
N ALA A 174 15.02 -11.61 15.09
CA ALA A 174 14.36 -12.02 16.34
C ALA A 174 13.38 -10.97 16.88
N ASN A 175 13.61 -9.68 16.61
CA ASN A 175 12.77 -8.62 17.12
C ASN A 175 11.47 -8.50 16.30
N GLN A 176 10.36 -8.93 16.88
CA GLN A 176 9.02 -8.78 16.31
C GLN A 176 8.25 -7.57 16.89
N ASN A 177 8.89 -6.78 17.75
CA ASN A 177 8.30 -5.59 18.34
C ASN A 177 8.48 -4.39 17.41
N LEU A 178 7.43 -4.08 16.64
CA LEU A 178 7.40 -2.96 15.71
C LEU A 178 6.89 -1.69 16.43
N PRO A 179 7.58 -0.55 16.33
CA PRO A 179 7.11 0.69 16.95
C PRO A 179 5.76 1.14 16.36
N PRO A 180 4.98 1.97 17.07
CA PRO A 180 3.74 2.54 16.54
C PRO A 180 3.94 3.36 15.26
N SER A 181 5.09 4.03 15.14
CA SER A 181 5.48 4.86 14.00
C SER A 181 6.99 4.95 13.88
N LEU A 182 7.50 5.15 12.67
CA LEU A 182 8.92 5.44 12.41
C LEU A 182 9.22 6.95 12.39
N TYR A 183 8.20 7.81 12.37
CA TYR A 183 8.38 9.26 12.28
C TYR A 183 7.65 10.08 13.37
N LEU A 184 6.64 9.50 14.02
CA LEU A 184 5.89 10.14 15.10
C LEU A 184 6.28 9.57 16.46
N LYS A 185 6.28 10.45 17.46
CA LYS A 185 6.58 10.08 18.87
C LYS A 185 5.34 9.80 19.70
N GLN A 186 4.17 10.20 19.22
CA GLN A 186 2.89 10.08 19.92
C GLN A 186 1.73 10.00 18.93
N LYS A 187 0.58 9.51 19.40
CA LYS A 187 -0.66 9.46 18.63
C LYS A 187 -1.01 10.84 18.06
N PRO A 188 -1.23 10.97 16.73
CA PRO A 188 -1.66 12.23 16.15
C PRO A 188 -3.02 12.67 16.66
N ALA A 189 -3.22 13.99 16.81
CA ALA A 189 -4.50 14.53 17.27
C ALA A 189 -5.67 14.17 16.34
N PHE A 190 -5.42 14.07 15.02
CA PHE A 190 -6.44 13.73 14.02
C PHE A 190 -6.98 12.29 14.15
N PHE A 191 -6.33 11.42 14.92
CA PHE A 191 -6.90 10.12 15.28
C PHE A 191 -8.09 10.22 16.23
N GLY A 192 -8.22 11.31 17.01
CA GLY A 192 -9.28 11.47 18.00
C GLY A 192 -9.38 10.24 18.92
N THR A 193 -10.53 9.57 18.88
CA THR A 193 -10.79 8.35 19.68
C THR A 193 -10.35 7.04 19.02
N LEU A 194 -9.99 7.03 17.73
CA LEU A 194 -9.55 5.82 17.01
C LEU A 194 -8.23 5.28 17.57
N ALA A 195 -7.99 3.98 17.45
CA ALA A 195 -6.76 3.37 17.95
C ALA A 195 -5.52 3.83 17.16
N TRP A 196 -4.37 3.91 17.84
CA TRP A 196 -3.09 4.18 17.20
C TRP A 196 -2.01 3.27 17.83
N PRO A 197 -1.23 2.52 17.04
CA PRO A 197 -1.24 2.47 15.56
C PRO A 197 -2.55 1.89 15.01
N ALA A 198 -2.94 2.33 13.80
CA ALA A 198 -4.21 1.91 13.21
C ALA A 198 -4.20 0.42 12.81
N PHE A 199 -3.04 -0.07 12.34
CA PHE A 199 -2.92 -1.33 11.61
C PHE A 199 -1.63 -2.10 11.93
N GLY A 200 -1.61 -3.36 11.51
CA GLY A 200 -0.43 -4.23 11.50
C GLY A 200 -0.26 -5.07 12.77
N PRO A 201 0.72 -5.99 12.81
CA PRO A 201 0.93 -6.85 13.97
C PRO A 201 1.20 -6.05 15.24
N GLY A 202 0.64 -6.53 16.36
CA GLY A 202 0.71 -5.85 17.65
C GLY A 202 -0.29 -4.69 17.83
N ALA A 203 -1.06 -4.32 16.78
CA ALA A 203 -2.34 -3.64 16.98
C ALA A 203 -3.38 -4.73 17.35
N ASP A 204 -4.03 -4.54 18.48
CA ASP A 204 -4.71 -5.51 19.30
C ASP A 204 -5.67 -6.43 18.48
N LEU A 205 -5.36 -7.73 18.45
CA LEU A 205 -6.23 -8.87 18.09
C LEU A 205 -6.93 -8.94 16.72
N TYR A 206 -6.97 -7.89 15.89
CA TYR A 206 -7.32 -8.04 14.47
C TYR A 206 -6.56 -7.05 13.60
N HIS A 207 -5.71 -7.59 12.75
CA HIS A 207 -4.69 -6.86 11.98
C HIS A 207 -5.28 -5.73 11.11
N ALA A 208 -6.56 -5.80 10.72
CA ALA A 208 -7.29 -4.73 10.02
C ALA A 208 -8.78 -4.61 10.38
N LEU A 209 -9.24 -5.18 11.51
CA LEU A 209 -10.68 -5.17 11.87
C LEU A 209 -11.04 -4.38 13.13
N VAL A 210 -10.07 -3.85 13.89
CA VAL A 210 -10.38 -3.14 15.15
C VAL A 210 -10.35 -1.61 15.03
N SER A 211 -9.63 -1.04 14.07
CA SER A 211 -9.56 0.41 13.89
C SER A 211 -9.56 0.83 12.43
N ASP A 212 -10.27 1.92 12.15
CA ASP A 212 -10.29 2.58 10.86
C ASP A 212 -9.30 3.76 10.83
N LEU A 213 -9.00 4.27 9.64
CA LEU A 213 -8.17 5.47 9.46
C LEU A 213 -9.06 6.72 9.46
N PRO A 214 -8.70 7.83 10.15
CA PRO A 214 -9.47 9.07 10.12
C PRO A 214 -9.79 9.56 8.69
N ALA A 215 -8.81 9.54 7.79
CA ALA A 215 -9.01 9.88 6.38
C ALA A 215 -10.06 8.99 5.69
N LYS A 216 -10.05 7.69 5.95
CA LYS A 216 -11.04 6.75 5.41
C LYS A 216 -12.43 7.05 5.95
N LEU A 217 -12.57 7.30 7.25
CA LEU A 217 -13.85 7.69 7.85
C LEU A 217 -14.38 9.00 7.30
N ARG A 218 -13.53 10.02 7.08
CA ARG A 218 -13.96 11.28 6.48
C ARG A 218 -14.58 11.08 5.10
N TYR A 219 -13.97 10.25 4.25
CA TYR A 219 -14.51 9.93 2.93
C TYR A 219 -15.89 9.26 3.01
N TRP A 220 -16.02 8.19 3.81
CA TRP A 220 -17.28 7.44 3.88
C TRP A 220 -18.40 8.20 4.60
N ASN A 221 -18.07 9.04 5.58
CA ASN A 221 -19.05 9.87 6.25
C ASN A 221 -19.60 10.97 5.33
N GLN A 222 -18.79 11.53 4.43
CA GLN A 222 -19.28 12.49 3.44
C GLN A 222 -20.25 11.85 2.42
N LEU A 223 -19.96 10.64 1.94
CA LEU A 223 -20.90 9.93 1.06
C LEU A 223 -22.23 9.62 1.75
N ASN A 224 -22.20 9.29 3.04
CA ASN A 224 -23.41 9.04 3.83
C ASN A 224 -24.25 10.30 4.10
N THR A 225 -23.68 11.50 3.95
CA THR A 225 -24.44 12.76 4.03
C THR A 225 -24.98 13.23 2.67
N ASP A 226 -24.41 12.72 1.56
CA ASP A 226 -24.73 13.15 0.20
C ASP A 226 -25.67 12.19 -0.55
N GLU A 227 -25.92 10.97 -0.05
CA GLU A 227 -26.91 10.02 -0.59
C GLU A 227 -28.28 10.14 0.14
N PRO A 228 -29.41 10.35 -0.57
CA PRO A 228 -30.73 10.22 0.03
C PRO A 228 -30.97 8.76 0.45
N ALA A 229 -31.63 8.57 1.60
CA ALA A 229 -31.77 7.31 2.34
C ALA A 229 -32.50 6.13 1.65
N SER A 230 -32.63 6.10 0.32
CA SER A 230 -33.54 5.21 -0.40
C SER A 230 -32.89 4.07 -1.21
N SER A 231 -31.60 3.76 -1.05
CA SER A 231 -30.92 2.73 -1.86
C SER A 231 -30.10 1.71 -1.05
N ARG A 232 -30.36 1.57 0.25
CA ARG A 232 -29.83 0.44 1.03
C ARG A 232 -30.55 -0.87 0.68
#